data_AF-A0A962N6C4-F1
#
_entry.id   AF-A0A962N6C4-F1
#
_cell.length_a   1.000
_cell.length_b   1.000
_cell.length_c   1.000
_cell.angle_alpha   90.00
_cell.angle_beta   90.00
_cell.angle_gamma   90.00
#
_symmetry.space_group_name_H-M   'P 1'
#
loop_
_entity.id
_entity.type
_entity.pdbx_description
1 polymer ?
#
loop_
_entity_poly.entity_id
_entity_poly.type
_entity_poly.pdbx_seq_one_letter_code
_entity_poly.pdbx_strand_id
1 'polypeptide(L)'
;MKRLLLILLLPVVVIGLWRWLADPRDTALPFGTDDLSSVQAELAELSAEERQLVEDYVRRSRGDVLPQEWADPDEPLTARTFAQAIELERAYRVRMADQQLRSDALANERDAAWAPLRAIAKVELVRAEVLSPEALAARRGESAGASRASHPVFIVRVRVQNTSDETIELLQGSLKARDSEAYLPLDLCWVDRQSSLRSGSVEEFDCARLNQAASEQATAFANGAPGRFEVRWEPARIKLGSGRELRGP
;
A
#
# COMPACT_ATOMS: atom_id res chain seq x y z
N MET A 1 -55.74 45.67 6.56
CA MET A 1 -54.78 44.85 5.76
C MET A 1 -53.30 45.17 6.01
N LYS A 2 -52.86 46.44 6.11
CA LYS A 2 -51.45 46.79 6.38
C LYS A 2 -50.85 46.25 7.70
N ARG A 3 -51.65 46.13 8.76
CA ARG A 3 -51.19 45.60 10.07
C ARG A 3 -51.01 44.07 10.10
N LEU A 4 -51.71 43.32 9.22
CA LEU A 4 -51.56 41.86 9.15
C LEU A 4 -50.30 41.44 8.38
N LEU A 5 -49.91 42.22 7.35
CA LEU A 5 -48.69 41.97 6.57
C LEU A 5 -47.41 42.21 7.39
N LEU A 6 -47.43 43.20 8.29
CA LEU A 6 -46.30 43.50 9.17
C LEU A 6 -46.04 42.41 10.22
N ILE A 7 -47.10 41.74 10.70
CA ILE A 7 -47.00 40.66 11.70
C ILE A 7 -46.50 39.35 11.07
N LEU A 8 -46.74 39.13 9.77
CA LEU A 8 -46.21 37.99 9.02
C LEU A 8 -44.76 38.17 8.55
N LEU A 9 -44.32 39.42 8.33
CA LEU A 9 -42.93 39.72 7.94
C LEU A 9 -41.95 39.63 9.12
N LEU A 10 -42.40 39.95 10.35
CA LEU A 10 -41.59 39.90 11.56
C LEU A 10 -40.99 38.50 11.87
N PRO A 11 -41.76 37.38 11.85
CA PRO A 11 -41.19 36.06 12.09
C PRO A 11 -40.24 35.61 10.98
N VAL A 12 -40.50 35.97 9.72
CA VAL A 12 -39.60 35.63 8.59
C VAL A 12 -38.26 36.37 8.69
N VAL A 13 -38.28 37.64 9.08
CA VAL A 13 -37.07 38.44 9.29
C VAL A 13 -36.30 37.98 10.53
N VAL A 14 -36.99 37.61 11.61
CA VAL A 14 -36.34 37.06 12.82
C VAL A 14 -35.74 35.67 12.54
N ILE A 15 -36.43 34.78 11.83
CA ILE A 15 -35.89 33.46 11.43
C ILE A 15 -34.72 33.63 10.45
N GLY A 16 -34.83 34.58 9.50
CA GLY A 16 -33.76 34.92 8.57
C GLY A 16 -32.51 35.44 9.29
N LEU A 17 -32.66 36.37 10.24
CA LEU A 17 -31.55 36.89 11.06
C LEU A 17 -30.98 35.84 12.01
N TRP A 18 -31.80 34.97 12.60
CA TRP A 18 -31.35 33.92 13.51
C TRP A 18 -30.55 32.84 12.77
N ARG A 19 -30.97 32.47 11.54
CA ARG A 19 -30.19 31.59 10.65
C ARG A 19 -28.91 32.26 10.13
N TRP A 20 -28.90 33.58 9.95
CA TRP A 20 -27.70 34.32 9.55
C TRP A 20 -26.68 34.50 10.69
N LEU A 21 -27.11 34.31 11.94
CA LEU A 21 -26.29 34.43 13.14
C LEU A 21 -25.82 33.07 13.71
N ALA A 22 -26.39 31.96 13.25
CA ALA A 22 -25.98 30.63 13.69
C ALA A 22 -24.74 30.19 12.91
N ASP A 23 -23.62 29.91 13.60
CA ASP A 23 -22.43 29.36 12.95
C ASP A 23 -22.74 27.91 12.50
N PRO A 24 -22.62 27.57 11.21
CA PRO A 24 -22.84 26.20 10.74
C PRO A 24 -21.96 25.18 11.45
N ARG A 25 -20.82 25.58 12.05
CA ARG A 25 -19.95 24.70 12.83
C ARG A 25 -20.59 24.16 14.11
N ASP A 26 -21.61 24.81 14.65
CA ASP A 26 -22.32 24.34 15.85
C ASP A 26 -23.35 23.24 15.55
N THR A 27 -23.58 22.94 14.26
CA THR A 27 -24.49 21.87 13.82
C THR A 27 -24.07 20.52 14.40
N ALA A 28 -25.03 19.82 14.99
CA ALA A 28 -24.84 18.48 15.53
C ALA A 28 -24.66 17.45 14.39
N LEU A 29 -23.78 16.47 14.61
CA LEU A 29 -23.62 15.36 13.68
C LEU A 29 -24.78 14.36 13.84
N PRO A 30 -25.25 13.74 12.74
CA PRO A 30 -26.17 12.62 12.82
C PRO A 30 -25.44 11.39 13.39
N PHE A 31 -25.73 11.01 14.62
CA PHE A 31 -25.07 9.88 15.28
C PHE A 31 -25.60 8.53 14.82
N GLY A 32 -24.70 7.54 14.75
CA GLY A 32 -25.04 6.16 14.39
C GLY A 32 -25.26 5.93 12.90
N THR A 33 -24.89 6.90 12.06
CA THR A 33 -24.92 6.79 10.60
C THR A 33 -23.83 7.63 9.97
N ASP A 34 -23.30 7.16 8.84
CA ASP A 34 -22.43 7.93 7.95
C ASP A 34 -23.20 8.77 6.92
N ASP A 35 -24.53 8.74 6.95
CA ASP A 35 -25.40 9.53 6.08
C ASP A 35 -25.56 10.98 6.60
N LEU A 36 -25.04 11.93 5.83
CA LEU A 36 -25.11 13.37 6.10
C LEU A 36 -26.31 14.07 5.45
N SER A 37 -27.21 13.32 4.80
CA SER A 37 -28.38 13.88 4.09
C SER A 37 -29.23 14.81 4.97
N SER A 38 -29.35 14.49 6.26
CA SER A 38 -30.15 15.25 7.23
C SER A 38 -29.58 16.63 7.60
N VAL A 39 -28.28 16.86 7.38
CA VAL A 39 -27.55 18.09 7.73
C VAL A 39 -26.88 18.73 6.49
N GLN A 40 -27.33 18.35 5.30
CA GLN A 40 -26.70 18.72 4.04
C GLN A 40 -26.75 20.23 3.76
N ALA A 41 -27.77 20.92 4.25
CA ALA A 41 -27.92 22.36 4.08
C ALA A 41 -26.85 23.12 4.88
N GLU A 42 -26.67 22.75 6.14
CA GLU A 42 -25.67 23.30 7.05
C GLU A 42 -24.25 22.94 6.59
N LEU A 43 -24.05 21.73 6.08
CA LEU A 43 -22.78 21.29 5.51
C LEU A 43 -22.38 22.11 4.27
N ALA A 44 -23.36 22.55 3.47
CA ALA A 44 -23.12 23.40 2.29
C ALA A 44 -22.76 24.86 2.65
N GLU A 45 -23.03 25.29 3.88
CA GLU A 45 -22.66 26.62 4.39
C GLU A 45 -21.19 26.67 4.87
N LEU A 46 -20.56 25.52 5.11
CA LEU A 46 -19.12 25.44 5.41
C LEU A 46 -18.25 25.74 4.19
N SER A 47 -17.00 26.15 4.45
CA SER A 47 -15.99 26.20 3.38
C SER A 47 -15.74 24.80 2.81
N ALA A 48 -15.26 24.72 1.57
CA ALA A 48 -14.99 23.43 0.91
C ALA A 48 -13.99 22.56 1.71
N GLU A 49 -12.98 23.18 2.33
CA GLU A 49 -12.01 22.47 3.18
C GLU A 49 -12.67 21.89 4.43
N GLU A 50 -13.48 22.69 5.14
CA GLU A 50 -14.15 22.27 6.37
C GLU A 50 -15.21 21.20 6.12
N ARG A 51 -15.98 21.34 5.05
CA ARG A 51 -16.90 20.29 4.60
C ARG A 51 -16.19 18.97 4.38
N GLN A 52 -15.04 18.98 3.69
CA GLN A 52 -14.25 17.77 3.47
C GLN A 52 -13.76 17.15 4.79
N LEU A 53 -13.38 17.98 5.76
CA LEU A 53 -12.94 17.51 7.08
C LEU A 53 -14.09 16.83 7.84
N VAL A 54 -15.31 17.36 7.78
CA VAL A 54 -16.50 16.72 8.37
C VAL A 54 -16.81 15.40 7.67
N GLU A 55 -16.84 15.38 6.33
CA GLU A 55 -17.10 14.17 5.53
C GLU A 55 -16.07 13.06 5.80
N ASP A 56 -14.79 13.42 5.90
CA ASP A 56 -13.71 12.47 6.17
C ASP A 56 -13.76 11.91 7.59
N TYR A 57 -14.05 12.77 8.58
CA TYR A 57 -14.28 12.33 9.96
C TYR A 57 -15.39 11.28 10.02
N VAL A 58 -16.55 11.59 9.43
CA VAL A 58 -17.74 10.72 9.47
C VAL A 58 -17.48 9.41 8.74
N ARG A 59 -16.77 9.45 7.61
CA ARG A 59 -16.34 8.24 6.89
C ARG A 59 -15.40 7.37 7.73
N ARG A 60 -14.46 7.98 8.46
CA ARG A 60 -13.51 7.28 9.33
C ARG A 60 -14.18 6.71 10.57
N SER A 61 -15.11 7.46 11.18
CA SER A 61 -15.86 7.01 12.36
C SER A 61 -17.04 6.11 12.01
N ARG A 62 -17.46 6.04 10.73
CA ARG A 62 -18.70 5.40 10.28
C ARG A 62 -19.96 5.90 11.00
N GLY A 63 -19.93 7.17 11.45
CA GLY A 63 -21.00 7.75 12.26
C GLY A 63 -20.97 7.37 13.74
N ASP A 64 -19.99 6.57 14.18
CA ASP A 64 -19.86 6.20 15.59
C ASP A 64 -19.39 7.39 16.43
N VAL A 65 -19.98 7.51 17.62
CA VAL A 65 -19.57 8.46 18.65
C VAL A 65 -19.41 7.73 19.96
N LEU A 66 -18.17 7.62 20.41
CA LEU A 66 -17.82 6.96 21.66
C LEU A 66 -17.96 7.94 22.83
N PRO A 67 -18.39 7.44 24.00
CA PRO A 67 -18.15 8.15 25.26
C PRO A 67 -16.65 8.43 25.41
N GLN A 68 -16.30 9.61 25.94
CA GLN A 68 -14.91 10.04 26.06
C GLN A 68 -14.04 9.04 26.85
N GLU A 69 -14.63 8.37 27.85
CA GLU A 69 -13.98 7.34 28.66
C GLU A 69 -13.62 6.07 27.89
N TRP A 70 -14.25 5.80 26.74
CA TRP A 70 -14.00 4.62 25.90
C TRP A 70 -13.33 4.98 24.58
N ALA A 71 -13.13 6.27 24.33
CA ALA A 71 -12.46 6.76 23.15
C ALA A 71 -10.95 6.47 23.25
N ASP A 72 -10.37 5.99 22.15
CA ASP A 72 -8.91 5.90 22.03
C ASP A 72 -8.32 7.32 22.22
N PRO A 73 -7.39 7.54 23.16
CA PRO A 73 -6.78 8.86 23.35
C PRO A 73 -6.04 9.35 22.11
N ASP A 74 -5.55 8.45 21.26
CA ASP A 74 -4.82 8.76 20.03
C ASP A 74 -5.77 8.88 18.83
N GLU A 75 -6.97 8.30 18.88
CA GLU A 75 -8.01 8.40 17.86
C GLU A 75 -9.40 8.64 18.45
N PRO A 76 -9.65 9.78 19.13
CA PRO A 76 -10.89 9.97 19.84
C PRO A 76 -12.04 10.22 18.85
N LEU A 77 -12.93 9.24 18.71
CA LEU A 77 -14.16 9.32 17.91
C LEU A 77 -15.29 9.92 18.76
N THR A 78 -15.12 11.15 19.23
CA THR A 78 -16.01 11.78 20.22
C THR A 78 -16.77 12.99 19.68
N ALA A 79 -16.59 13.38 18.42
CA ALA A 79 -17.22 14.57 17.86
C ALA A 79 -18.75 14.50 17.93
N ARG A 80 -19.35 15.57 18.44
CA ARG A 80 -20.80 15.77 18.48
C ARG A 80 -21.30 16.83 17.51
N THR A 81 -20.40 17.71 17.05
CA THR A 81 -20.71 18.81 16.14
C THR A 81 -19.71 18.87 15.00
N PHE A 82 -20.02 19.67 13.96
CA PHE A 82 -19.10 19.95 12.87
C PHE A 82 -17.78 20.55 13.36
N ALA A 83 -17.81 21.50 14.30
CA ALA A 83 -16.61 22.11 14.87
C ALA A 83 -15.66 21.04 15.45
N GLN A 84 -16.21 20.13 16.25
CA GLN A 84 -15.43 19.07 16.89
C GLN A 84 -14.90 18.05 15.87
N ALA A 85 -15.69 17.70 14.86
CA ALA A 85 -15.25 16.82 13.77
C ALA A 85 -14.09 17.46 12.99
N ILE A 86 -14.18 18.75 12.68
CA ILE A 86 -13.12 19.50 11.98
C ILE A 86 -11.82 19.50 12.81
N GLU A 87 -11.90 19.82 14.10
CA GLU A 87 -10.73 19.84 14.99
C GLU A 87 -10.06 18.46 15.09
N LEU A 88 -10.87 17.42 15.32
CA LEU A 88 -10.38 16.05 15.47
C LEU A 88 -9.79 15.50 14.17
N GLU A 89 -10.39 15.81 13.02
CA GLU A 89 -9.88 15.38 11.72
C GLU A 89 -8.60 16.13 11.32
N ARG A 90 -8.49 17.44 11.62
CA ARG A 90 -7.23 18.18 11.44
C ARG A 90 -6.11 17.54 12.27
N ALA A 91 -6.37 17.24 13.54
CA ALA A 91 -5.40 16.61 14.42
C ALA A 91 -5.02 15.21 13.92
N TYR A 92 -6.00 14.42 13.47
CA TYR A 92 -5.77 13.10 12.86
C TYR A 92 -4.85 13.18 11.64
N ARG A 93 -5.14 14.07 10.69
CA ARG A 93 -4.33 14.26 9.48
C ARG A 93 -2.89 14.64 9.79
N VAL A 94 -2.66 15.52 10.77
CA VAL A 94 -1.31 15.89 11.21
C VAL A 94 -0.57 14.67 11.77
N ARG A 95 -1.22 13.87 12.62
CA ARG A 95 -0.62 12.63 13.17
C ARG A 95 -0.32 11.61 12.08
N MET A 96 -1.26 11.36 11.17
CA MET A 96 -1.06 10.41 10.07
C MET A 96 0.06 10.85 9.13
N ALA A 97 0.19 12.15 8.85
CA ALA A 97 1.30 12.67 8.06
C ALA A 97 2.65 12.42 8.74
N ASP A 98 2.76 12.65 10.06
CA ASP A 98 3.99 12.37 10.82
C ASP A 98 4.30 10.87 10.87
N GLN A 99 3.30 10.01 11.12
CA GLN A 99 3.47 8.56 11.08
C GLN A 99 3.93 8.07 9.70
N GLN A 100 3.34 8.60 8.63
CA GLN A 100 3.73 8.28 7.26
C GLN A 100 5.17 8.71 6.99
N LEU A 101 5.58 9.92 7.37
CA LEU A 101 6.96 10.38 7.23
C LEU A 101 7.95 9.48 7.97
N ARG A 102 7.62 9.04 9.20
CA ARG A 102 8.46 8.10 9.96
C ARG A 102 8.53 6.74 9.29
N SER A 103 7.40 6.24 8.80
CA SER A 103 7.33 4.97 8.07
C SER A 103 8.18 5.01 6.80
N ASP A 104 8.10 6.10 6.04
CA ASP A 104 8.89 6.32 4.83
C ASP A 104 10.38 6.48 5.15
N ALA A 105 10.72 7.16 6.25
CA ALA A 105 12.10 7.27 6.71
C ALA A 105 12.68 5.88 7.03
N LEU A 106 11.96 5.06 7.80
CA LEU A 106 12.37 3.68 8.10
C LEU A 106 12.47 2.82 6.84
N ALA A 107 11.55 2.96 5.90
CA ALA A 107 11.60 2.26 4.62
C ALA A 107 12.86 2.65 3.83
N ASN A 108 13.19 3.95 3.78
CA ASN A 108 14.38 4.46 3.10
C ASN A 108 15.67 4.03 3.77
N GLU A 109 15.73 4.00 5.11
CA GLU A 109 16.88 3.49 5.86
C GLU A 109 17.16 2.02 5.56
N ARG A 110 16.11 1.18 5.53
CA ARG A 110 16.26 -0.23 5.13
C ARG A 110 16.70 -0.36 3.67
N ASP A 111 16.13 0.44 2.77
CA ASP A 111 16.51 0.41 1.35
C ASP A 111 17.98 0.83 1.14
N ALA A 112 18.45 1.81 1.92
CA ALA A 112 19.86 2.21 1.96
C ALA A 112 20.77 1.10 2.50
N ALA A 113 20.32 0.27 3.43
CA ALA A 113 21.10 -0.86 3.94
C ALA A 113 21.36 -1.95 2.88
N TRP A 114 20.45 -2.15 1.91
CA TRP A 114 20.70 -3.05 0.78
C TRP A 114 21.53 -2.41 -0.34
N ALA A 115 21.67 -1.08 -0.37
CA ALA A 115 22.34 -0.37 -1.47
C ALA A 115 23.79 -0.86 -1.74
N PRO A 116 24.64 -1.12 -0.73
CA PRO A 116 25.98 -1.66 -0.97
C PRO A 116 25.97 -3.03 -1.65
N LEU A 117 25.03 -3.91 -1.29
CA LEU A 117 24.90 -5.23 -1.89
C LEU A 117 24.33 -5.14 -3.32
N ARG A 118 23.36 -4.26 -3.55
CA ARG A 118 22.78 -4.00 -4.88
C ARG A 118 23.77 -3.35 -5.84
N ALA A 119 24.77 -2.63 -5.33
CA ALA A 119 25.86 -2.09 -6.14
C ALA A 119 26.83 -3.18 -6.64
N ILE A 120 26.89 -4.34 -5.98
CA ILE A 120 27.76 -5.47 -6.36
C ILE A 120 27.06 -6.41 -7.33
N ALA A 121 25.77 -6.68 -7.12
CA ALA A 121 24.98 -7.57 -7.95
C ALA A 121 23.61 -6.98 -8.26
N LYS A 122 23.32 -6.89 -9.56
CA LYS A 122 22.00 -6.53 -10.07
C LYS A 122 21.20 -7.80 -10.34
N VAL A 123 19.97 -7.85 -9.85
CA VAL A 123 19.04 -8.97 -10.10
C VAL A 123 17.74 -8.40 -10.65
N GLU A 124 17.37 -8.85 -11.83
CA GLU A 124 16.21 -8.35 -12.56
C GLU A 124 15.27 -9.49 -12.96
N LEU A 125 13.98 -9.21 -12.95
CA LEU A 125 13.00 -10.07 -13.59
C LEU A 125 13.05 -9.86 -15.11
N VAL A 126 13.26 -10.95 -15.86
CA VAL A 126 13.20 -10.93 -17.34
C VAL A 126 11.79 -11.24 -17.82
N ARG A 127 11.16 -12.25 -17.22
CA ARG A 127 9.84 -12.76 -17.64
C ARG A 127 9.18 -13.49 -16.49
N ALA A 128 7.85 -13.41 -16.41
CA ALA A 128 7.03 -14.20 -15.50
C ALA A 128 5.93 -14.91 -16.28
N GLU A 129 5.65 -16.17 -15.94
CA GLU A 129 4.68 -17.00 -16.65
C GLU A 129 4.02 -17.99 -15.69
N VAL A 130 2.81 -18.41 -16.04
CA VAL A 130 2.18 -19.60 -15.46
C VAL A 130 2.17 -20.69 -16.52
N LEU A 131 2.85 -21.81 -16.25
CA LEU A 131 2.91 -22.95 -17.18
C LEU A 131 2.04 -24.09 -16.69
N SER A 132 1.34 -24.75 -17.61
CA SER A 132 0.73 -26.05 -17.32
C SER A 132 1.81 -27.11 -17.07
N PRO A 133 1.49 -28.23 -16.40
CA PRO A 133 2.41 -29.36 -16.24
C PRO A 133 3.08 -29.83 -17.54
N GLU A 134 2.32 -29.89 -18.63
CA GLU A 134 2.81 -30.33 -19.94
C GLU A 134 3.79 -29.33 -20.55
N ALA A 135 3.46 -28.04 -20.50
CA ALA A 135 4.34 -26.97 -20.98
C ALA A 135 5.65 -26.89 -20.18
N LEU A 136 5.58 -27.16 -18.87
CA LEU A 136 6.74 -27.24 -18.00
C LEU A 136 7.65 -28.43 -18.35
N ALA A 137 7.09 -29.63 -18.55
CA ALA A 137 7.85 -30.80 -18.99
C ALA A 137 8.56 -30.53 -20.33
N ALA A 138 7.83 -29.97 -21.30
CA ALA A 138 8.38 -29.62 -22.61
C ALA A 138 9.55 -28.63 -22.51
N ARG A 139 9.44 -27.59 -21.67
CA ARG A 139 10.51 -26.62 -21.44
C ARG A 139 11.77 -27.26 -20.84
N ARG A 140 11.63 -28.33 -20.06
CA ARG A 140 12.74 -29.07 -19.45
C ARG A 140 13.32 -30.18 -20.33
N GLY A 141 12.73 -30.42 -21.51
CA GLY A 141 13.08 -31.57 -22.33
C GLY A 141 12.67 -32.90 -21.68
N GLU A 142 11.70 -32.88 -20.76
CA GLU A 142 11.12 -34.06 -20.13
C GLU A 142 9.95 -34.58 -20.98
N SER A 143 9.73 -35.89 -20.98
CA SER A 143 8.58 -36.49 -21.64
C SER A 143 7.26 -36.09 -20.94
N ALA A 144 6.20 -35.92 -21.73
CA ALA A 144 4.86 -35.66 -21.20
C ALA A 144 4.44 -36.82 -20.28
N GLY A 145 4.33 -36.54 -18.98
CA GLY A 145 4.11 -37.54 -17.92
C GLY A 145 5.23 -37.63 -16.87
N ALA A 146 6.41 -37.09 -17.15
CA ALA A 146 7.52 -36.99 -16.20
C ALA A 146 7.49 -35.71 -15.34
N SER A 147 6.58 -34.77 -15.63
CA SER A 147 6.41 -33.55 -14.83
C SER A 147 6.12 -33.89 -13.38
N ARG A 148 6.96 -33.40 -12.47
CA ARG A 148 6.73 -33.46 -11.01
C ARG A 148 5.57 -32.58 -10.56
N ALA A 149 5.13 -31.63 -11.37
CA ALA A 149 3.99 -30.77 -11.06
C ALA A 149 2.69 -31.36 -11.61
N SER A 150 1.67 -31.46 -10.77
CA SER A 150 0.30 -31.86 -11.15
C SER A 150 -0.65 -30.67 -11.34
N HIS A 151 -0.14 -29.44 -11.19
CA HIS A 151 -0.92 -28.20 -11.25
C HIS A 151 -0.15 -27.16 -12.08
N PRO A 152 -0.81 -26.08 -12.57
CA PRO A 152 -0.10 -24.97 -13.17
C PRO A 152 0.90 -24.35 -12.20
N VAL A 153 2.12 -24.09 -12.67
CA VAL A 153 3.24 -23.58 -11.87
C VAL A 153 3.61 -22.18 -12.31
N PHE A 154 3.80 -21.28 -11.35
CA PHE A 154 4.37 -19.97 -11.58
C PHE A 154 5.89 -20.03 -11.71
N ILE A 155 6.41 -19.48 -12.80
CA ILE A 155 7.82 -19.50 -13.15
C ILE A 155 8.26 -18.09 -13.49
N VAL A 156 9.42 -17.70 -12.97
CA VAL A 156 10.07 -16.45 -13.32
C VAL A 156 11.44 -16.72 -13.89
N ARG A 157 11.78 -16.05 -14.99
CA ARG A 157 13.15 -15.98 -15.48
C ARG A 157 13.82 -14.76 -14.86
N VAL A 158 14.94 -14.99 -14.20
CA VAL A 158 15.71 -13.97 -13.51
C VAL A 158 17.04 -13.80 -14.21
N ARG A 159 17.47 -12.54 -14.37
CA ARG A 159 18.80 -12.16 -14.82
C ARG A 159 19.60 -11.65 -13.64
N VAL A 160 20.78 -12.22 -13.45
CA VAL A 160 21.78 -11.77 -12.47
C VAL A 160 22.97 -11.20 -13.22
N GLN A 161 23.44 -10.03 -12.81
CA GLN A 161 24.63 -9.39 -13.33
C GLN A 161 25.58 -9.07 -12.18
N ASN A 162 26.84 -9.48 -12.32
CA ASN A 162 27.91 -8.98 -11.45
C ASN A 162 28.33 -7.59 -11.93
N THR A 163 28.09 -6.57 -11.12
CA THR A 163 28.44 -5.17 -11.40
C THR A 163 29.72 -4.72 -10.69
N SER A 164 30.32 -5.58 -9.87
CA SER A 164 31.60 -5.32 -9.21
C SER A 164 32.80 -5.64 -10.10
N ASP A 165 33.97 -5.21 -9.67
CA ASP A 165 35.29 -5.52 -10.23
C ASP A 165 35.86 -6.87 -9.74
N GLU A 166 35.19 -7.51 -8.79
CA GLU A 166 35.57 -8.82 -8.23
C GLU A 166 34.69 -9.95 -8.73
N THR A 167 35.18 -11.19 -8.69
CA THR A 167 34.34 -12.38 -8.86
C THR A 167 33.42 -12.52 -7.65
N ILE A 168 32.14 -12.82 -7.87
CA ILE A 168 31.20 -13.22 -6.83
C ILE A 168 31.22 -14.75 -6.72
N GLU A 169 31.53 -15.28 -5.54
CA GLU A 169 31.56 -16.72 -5.26
C GLU A 169 30.25 -17.22 -4.64
N LEU A 170 29.49 -16.33 -4.01
CA LEU A 170 28.17 -16.63 -3.44
C LEU A 170 27.26 -15.42 -3.62
N LEU A 171 26.04 -15.65 -4.12
CA LEU A 171 24.96 -14.65 -4.17
C LEU A 171 23.68 -15.27 -3.62
N GLN A 172 23.14 -14.67 -2.56
CA GLN A 172 21.89 -15.09 -1.93
C GLN A 172 20.96 -13.91 -1.69
N GLY A 173 19.65 -14.14 -1.83
CA GLY A 173 18.62 -13.16 -1.49
C GLY A 173 17.28 -13.44 -2.15
N SER A 174 16.30 -12.59 -1.89
CA SER A 174 14.95 -12.72 -2.43
C SER A 174 14.64 -11.66 -3.48
N LEU A 175 14.12 -12.10 -4.61
CA LEU A 175 13.41 -11.26 -5.56
C LEU A 175 11.91 -11.33 -5.23
N LYS A 176 11.30 -10.19 -4.95
CA LYS A 176 9.89 -10.07 -4.56
C LYS A 176 9.16 -9.06 -5.44
N ALA A 177 7.84 -9.15 -5.49
CA ALA A 177 6.98 -8.12 -6.07
C ALA A 177 6.06 -7.57 -4.98
N ARG A 178 6.16 -6.26 -4.71
CA ARG A 178 5.19 -5.55 -3.88
C ARG A 178 3.92 -5.34 -4.70
N ASP A 179 2.79 -5.72 -4.13
CA ASP A 179 1.47 -5.58 -4.73
C ASP A 179 0.76 -4.40 -4.06
N SER A 180 0.25 -3.45 -4.83
CA SER A 180 -0.53 -2.33 -4.29
C SER A 180 -1.88 -2.75 -3.70
N GLU A 181 -2.37 -3.94 -4.06
CA GLU A 181 -3.67 -4.48 -3.63
C GLU A 181 -3.56 -5.56 -2.54
N ALA A 182 -2.35 -5.94 -2.14
CA ALA A 182 -2.14 -6.98 -1.13
C ALA A 182 -1.18 -6.52 -0.02
N TYR A 183 -1.46 -6.97 1.21
CA TYR A 183 -0.61 -6.64 2.36
C TYR A 183 0.77 -7.32 2.29
N LEU A 184 0.83 -8.57 1.81
CA LEU A 184 2.07 -9.33 1.70
C LEU A 184 2.63 -9.27 0.27
N PRO A 185 3.96 -9.14 0.11
CA PRO A 185 4.58 -9.19 -1.20
C PRO A 185 4.49 -10.62 -1.78
N LEU A 186 4.47 -10.70 -3.10
CA LEU A 186 4.62 -11.95 -3.82
C LEU A 186 6.10 -12.32 -3.90
N ASP A 187 6.49 -13.46 -3.34
CA ASP A 187 7.84 -13.99 -3.52
C ASP A 187 8.02 -14.52 -4.95
N LEU A 188 8.91 -13.91 -5.73
CA LEU A 188 9.17 -14.33 -7.11
C LEU A 188 10.24 -15.43 -7.16
N CYS A 189 11.38 -15.20 -6.51
CA CYS A 189 12.49 -16.14 -6.50
C CYS A 189 13.36 -15.97 -5.27
N TRP A 190 13.76 -17.09 -4.65
CA TRP A 190 14.93 -17.11 -3.79
C TRP A 190 16.16 -17.45 -4.63
N VAL A 191 17.05 -16.47 -4.80
CA VAL A 191 18.32 -16.65 -5.49
C VAL A 191 19.29 -17.26 -4.51
N ASP A 192 19.83 -18.44 -4.83
CA ASP A 192 20.92 -19.09 -4.09
C ASP A 192 21.93 -19.65 -5.08
N ARG A 193 22.96 -18.85 -5.36
CA ARG A 193 23.98 -19.16 -6.37
C ARG A 193 25.33 -19.32 -5.70
N GLN A 194 25.86 -20.53 -5.76
CA GLN A 194 27.22 -20.89 -5.32
C GLN A 194 28.20 -21.01 -6.49
N SER A 195 27.75 -20.66 -7.70
CA SER A 195 28.57 -20.64 -8.91
C SER A 195 29.31 -19.33 -9.01
N SER A 196 30.61 -19.39 -9.35
CA SER A 196 31.42 -18.19 -9.51
C SER A 196 30.94 -17.33 -10.69
N LEU A 197 30.60 -16.08 -10.40
CA LEU A 197 30.13 -15.10 -11.35
C LEU A 197 31.23 -14.05 -11.54
N ARG A 198 31.93 -14.10 -12.67
CA ARG A 198 33.05 -13.19 -12.96
C ARG A 198 32.58 -11.74 -13.02
N SER A 199 33.48 -10.80 -12.78
CA SER A 199 33.20 -9.37 -12.97
C SER A 199 32.59 -9.10 -14.34
N GLY A 200 31.51 -8.32 -14.37
CA GLY A 200 30.77 -7.95 -15.58
C GLY A 200 29.93 -9.06 -16.22
N SER A 201 30.02 -10.31 -15.72
CA SER A 201 29.26 -11.42 -16.30
C SER A 201 27.77 -11.34 -15.96
N VAL A 202 26.96 -11.88 -16.88
CA VAL A 202 25.51 -11.95 -16.78
C VAL A 202 25.10 -13.42 -16.87
N GLU A 203 24.16 -13.81 -16.05
CA GLU A 203 23.55 -15.13 -16.09
C GLU A 203 22.02 -15.02 -16.02
N GLU A 204 21.32 -15.89 -16.74
CA GLU A 204 19.87 -16.03 -16.65
C GLU A 204 19.49 -17.46 -16.24
N PHE A 205 18.47 -17.59 -15.39
CA PHE A 205 17.94 -18.89 -14.98
C PHE A 205 16.46 -18.79 -14.61
N ASP A 206 15.80 -19.95 -14.61
CA ASP A 206 14.40 -20.06 -14.19
C ASP A 206 14.32 -20.37 -12.69
N CYS A 207 13.47 -19.63 -11.99
CA CYS A 207 13.01 -19.98 -10.65
C CYS A 207 11.57 -20.47 -10.73
N ALA A 208 11.28 -21.58 -10.07
CA ALA A 208 9.94 -22.14 -10.01
C ALA A 208 9.72 -22.85 -8.67
N ARG A 209 8.57 -22.65 -8.05
CA ARG A 209 8.12 -23.43 -6.88
C ARG A 209 7.26 -24.60 -7.35
N LEU A 210 7.91 -25.70 -7.72
CA LEU A 210 7.26 -26.85 -8.38
C LEU A 210 6.23 -27.58 -7.52
N ASN A 211 6.33 -27.42 -6.20
CA ASN A 211 5.44 -28.03 -5.22
C ASN A 211 4.24 -27.12 -4.87
N GLN A 212 4.12 -25.94 -5.48
CA GLN A 212 3.04 -25.00 -5.23
C GLN A 212 2.32 -24.67 -6.55
N ALA A 213 0.98 -24.70 -6.52
CA ALA A 213 0.18 -24.20 -7.62
C ALA A 213 0.33 -22.67 -7.73
N ALA A 214 0.22 -22.14 -8.95
CA ALA A 214 0.18 -20.70 -9.16
C ALA A 214 -1.02 -20.08 -8.42
N SER A 215 -0.77 -19.09 -7.56
CA SER A 215 -1.82 -18.33 -6.88
C SER A 215 -2.50 -17.34 -7.83
N GLU A 216 -3.63 -16.78 -7.42
CA GLU A 216 -4.29 -15.69 -8.15
C GLU A 216 -3.36 -14.48 -8.29
N GLN A 217 -2.64 -14.12 -7.22
CA GLN A 217 -1.66 -13.03 -7.23
C GLN A 217 -0.52 -13.30 -8.23
N ALA A 218 0.02 -14.53 -8.26
CA ALA A 218 1.05 -14.93 -9.21
C ALA A 218 0.55 -14.90 -10.66
N THR A 219 -0.70 -15.31 -10.88
CA THR A 219 -1.37 -15.26 -12.18
C THR A 219 -1.57 -13.82 -12.64
N ALA A 220 -2.05 -12.94 -11.76
CA ALA A 220 -2.19 -11.51 -12.03
C ALA A 220 -0.84 -10.84 -12.36
N PHE A 221 0.21 -11.22 -11.65
CA PHE A 221 1.58 -10.77 -11.92
C PHE A 221 2.07 -11.22 -13.31
N ALA A 222 1.92 -12.51 -13.64
CA ALA A 222 2.32 -13.06 -14.93
C ALA A 222 1.56 -12.43 -16.11
N ASN A 223 0.29 -12.06 -15.91
CA ASN A 223 -0.54 -11.41 -16.92
C ASN A 223 -0.27 -9.90 -17.06
N GLY A 224 0.69 -9.36 -16.28
CA GLY A 224 1.22 -8.02 -16.47
C GLY A 224 0.26 -6.90 -16.09
N ALA A 225 -0.50 -7.05 -14.99
CA ALA A 225 -1.36 -5.98 -14.45
C ALA A 225 -0.57 -4.66 -14.30
N PRO A 226 -0.74 -3.67 -15.21
CA PRO A 226 0.18 -2.54 -15.29
C PRO A 226 0.08 -1.66 -14.05
N GLY A 227 1.22 -1.26 -13.48
CA GLY A 227 1.27 -0.36 -12.33
C GLY A 227 0.90 -0.97 -10.97
N ARG A 228 0.42 -2.22 -10.93
CA ARG A 228 0.05 -2.92 -9.69
C ARG A 228 1.26 -3.43 -8.91
N PHE A 229 2.31 -3.83 -9.61
CA PHE A 229 3.43 -4.55 -9.02
C PHE A 229 4.76 -3.80 -9.17
N GLU A 230 5.52 -3.74 -8.07
CA GLU A 230 6.89 -3.22 -8.02
C GLU A 230 7.86 -4.34 -7.65
N VAL A 231 8.77 -4.70 -8.57
CA VAL A 231 9.76 -5.76 -8.33
C VAL A 231 10.96 -5.22 -7.55
N ARG A 232 11.34 -5.90 -6.47
CA ARG A 232 12.47 -5.55 -5.60
C ARG A 232 13.40 -6.72 -5.36
N TRP A 233 14.70 -6.44 -5.44
CA TRP A 233 15.77 -7.35 -5.06
C TRP A 233 16.23 -7.06 -3.63
N GLU A 234 16.13 -8.04 -2.74
CA GLU A 234 16.56 -7.96 -1.34
C GLU A 234 17.71 -8.95 -1.12
N PRO A 235 18.96 -8.51 -1.37
CA PRO A 235 20.14 -9.36 -1.17
C PRO A 235 20.33 -9.70 0.31
N ALA A 236 20.52 -10.98 0.60
CA ALA A 236 20.77 -11.50 1.95
C ALA A 236 22.27 -11.69 2.22
N ARG A 237 23.02 -12.18 1.22
CA ARG A 237 24.46 -12.46 1.39
C ARG A 237 25.19 -12.42 0.05
N ILE A 238 26.36 -11.79 0.03
CA ILE A 238 27.28 -11.81 -1.11
C ILE A 238 28.68 -12.11 -0.60
N LYS A 239 29.35 -13.12 -1.18
CA LYS A 239 30.77 -13.43 -0.93
C LYS A 239 31.57 -13.20 -2.20
N LEU A 240 32.64 -12.44 -2.10
CA LEU A 240 33.54 -12.13 -3.20
C LEU A 240 34.76 -13.06 -3.22
N GLY A 241 35.46 -13.09 -4.35
CA GLY A 241 36.66 -13.90 -4.57
C GLY A 241 37.82 -13.53 -3.65
N SER A 242 37.89 -12.29 -3.17
CA SER A 242 38.83 -11.86 -2.12
C SER A 242 38.56 -12.48 -0.74
N GLY A 243 37.42 -13.15 -0.56
CA GLY A 243 36.93 -13.64 0.72
C GLY A 243 36.08 -12.64 1.50
N ARG A 244 35.96 -11.39 1.03
CA ARG A 244 35.07 -10.38 1.61
C ARG A 244 33.61 -10.84 1.52
N GLU A 245 32.87 -10.66 2.61
CA GLU A 245 31.47 -11.04 2.71
C GLU A 245 30.64 -9.85 3.15
N LEU A 246 29.54 -9.60 2.45
CA LEU A 246 28.51 -8.62 2.79
C LEU A 246 27.21 -9.34 3.14
N ARG A 247 26.51 -8.84 4.14
CA ARG A 247 25.22 -9.37 4.60
C ARG A 247 24.18 -8.29 4.52
N GLY A 248 22.98 -8.68 4.10
CA GLY A 248 21.80 -7.82 4.18
C GLY A 248 21.39 -7.59 5.64
N PRO A 249 20.59 -6.53 5.89
CA PRO A 249 19.96 -6.25 7.18
C PRO A 249 19.02 -7.37 7.66
#